data_AF-A0A2G9RRG8-F1
#
_entry.id   AF-A0A2G9RRG8-F1
#
_cell.length_a   1.000
_cell.length_b   1.000
_cell.length_c   1.000
_cell.angle_alpha   90.00
_cell.angle_beta   90.00
_cell.angle_gamma   90.00
#
_symmetry.space_group_name_H-M   'P 1'
#
loop_
_entity.id
_entity.type
_entity.pdbx_description
1 polymer ?
#
loop_
_entity_poly.entity_id
_entity_poly.type
_entity_poly.pdbx_seq_one_letter_code
_entity_poly.pdbx_strand_id
1 'polypeptide(L)'
;MCTLDFYEGQARLDGAICTYTEEEKMQYLKAAFEAGIRNIEMESSVFAAMCNICGLRAAVVCVTLLNRLEGDQISSSHDVLVEYQQRPQKLVGYFIKKCLSKV
;
A
#
# COMPACT_ATOMS: atom_id res chain seq x y z
N MET A 1 -1.29 -0.79 6.06
CA MET A 1 -0.37 -1.37 7.06
C MET A 1 1.05 -1.14 6.57
N CYS A 2 1.91 -0.60 7.43
CA CYS A 2 3.31 -0.32 7.11
C CYS A 2 4.18 -1.45 7.68
N THR A 3 5.09 -2.00 6.87
CA THR A 3 5.94 -3.15 7.23
C THR A 3 7.42 -2.81 7.03
N LEU A 4 8.32 -3.53 7.70
CA LEU A 4 9.78 -3.32 7.60
C LEU A 4 10.45 -4.23 6.56
N ASP A 5 9.74 -5.25 6.09
CA ASP A 5 10.21 -6.19 5.08
C ASP A 5 9.09 -6.47 4.08
N PHE A 6 9.45 -6.63 2.80
CA PHE A 6 8.49 -6.82 1.71
C PHE A 6 7.96 -8.25 1.63
N TYR A 7 8.75 -9.27 2.02
CA TYR A 7 8.38 -10.67 1.88
C TYR A 7 7.74 -11.21 3.15
N GLU A 8 8.55 -11.65 4.11
CA GLU A 8 8.11 -12.18 5.40
C GLU A 8 7.28 -11.15 6.18
N GLY A 9 7.71 -9.88 6.14
CA GLY A 9 6.97 -8.78 6.78
C GLY A 9 5.56 -8.55 6.21
N GLN A 10 5.31 -8.95 4.96
CA GLN A 10 3.99 -8.87 4.33
C GLN A 10 3.33 -10.25 4.14
N ALA A 11 3.81 -11.28 4.83
CA ALA A 11 3.30 -12.65 4.72
C ALA A 11 3.27 -13.19 3.28
N ARG A 12 4.30 -12.91 2.47
CA ARG A 12 4.42 -13.47 1.12
C ARG A 12 5.04 -14.86 1.15
N LEU A 13 4.68 -15.73 0.20
CA LEU A 13 5.23 -17.09 0.09
C LEU A 13 6.31 -17.23 -1.00
N ASP A 14 6.63 -16.13 -1.67
CA ASP A 14 7.52 -16.08 -2.84
C ASP A 14 8.89 -15.46 -2.53
N GLY A 15 9.25 -15.37 -1.25
CA GLY A 15 10.56 -14.94 -0.78
C GLY A 15 11.59 -16.09 -0.74
N ALA A 16 12.86 -15.75 -0.52
CA ALA A 16 13.92 -16.75 -0.36
C ALA A 16 13.80 -17.54 0.96
N ILE A 17 13.19 -16.94 1.98
CA ILE A 17 12.92 -17.52 3.29
C ILE A 17 11.42 -17.42 3.53
N CYS A 18 10.80 -18.51 3.98
CA CYS A 18 9.40 -18.56 4.35
C CYS A 18 9.21 -19.63 5.43
N THR A 19 8.65 -19.22 6.57
CA THR A 19 8.51 -20.06 7.78
C THR A 19 7.05 -20.35 8.15
N TYR A 20 6.11 -20.02 7.24
CA TYR A 20 4.67 -20.14 7.45
C TYR A 20 3.96 -20.69 6.20
N THR A 21 2.74 -21.19 6.35
CA THR A 21 1.93 -21.76 5.27
C THR A 21 1.00 -20.74 4.60
N GLU A 22 0.34 -21.16 3.51
CA GLU A 22 -0.68 -20.34 2.85
C GLU A 22 -1.89 -20.08 3.75
N GLU A 23 -2.31 -21.07 4.55
CA GLU A 23 -3.40 -20.91 5.51
C GLU A 23 -3.07 -19.84 6.56
N GLU A 24 -1.86 -19.86 7.11
CA GLU A 24 -1.39 -18.88 8.11
C GLU A 24 -1.32 -17.47 7.51
N LYS A 25 -0.78 -17.34 6.28
CA LYS A 25 -0.84 -16.08 5.51
C LYS A 25 -2.29 -15.59 5.37
N MET A 26 -3.20 -16.45 4.94
CA MET A 26 -4.59 -16.04 4.67
C MET A 26 -5.32 -15.67 5.96
N GLN A 27 -5.05 -16.35 7.07
CA GLN A 27 -5.55 -15.98 8.38
C GLN A 27 -5.06 -14.58 8.78
N TYR A 28 -3.76 -14.30 8.63
CA TYR A 28 -3.18 -12.99 8.93
C TYR A 28 -3.78 -11.87 8.08
N LEU A 29 -3.89 -12.08 6.76
CA LEU A 29 -4.43 -11.07 5.84
C LEU A 29 -5.94 -10.81 6.06
N LYS A 30 -6.72 -11.85 6.38
CA LYS A 30 -8.14 -11.70 6.73
C LYS A 30 -8.31 -10.94 8.04
N ALA A 31 -7.53 -11.26 9.07
CA ALA A 31 -7.54 -10.52 10.33
C ALA A 31 -7.18 -9.03 10.11
N ALA A 32 -6.19 -8.74 9.26
CA ALA A 32 -5.86 -7.37 8.88
C ALA A 32 -7.04 -6.66 8.18
N PHE A 33 -7.71 -7.35 7.25
CA PHE A 33 -8.89 -6.81 6.57
C PHE A 33 -10.05 -6.53 7.52
N GLU A 34 -10.33 -7.44 8.46
CA GLU A 34 -11.32 -7.30 9.53
C GLU A 34 -11.00 -6.11 10.45
N ALA A 35 -9.72 -5.86 10.71
CA ALA A 35 -9.25 -4.67 11.45
C ALA A 35 -9.33 -3.35 10.65
N GLY A 36 -9.84 -3.38 9.42
CA GLY A 36 -10.04 -2.20 8.57
C GLY A 36 -8.88 -1.87 7.62
N ILE A 37 -7.82 -2.69 7.58
CA ILE A 37 -6.71 -2.49 6.64
C ILE A 37 -7.18 -2.79 5.22
N ARG A 38 -6.74 -1.97 4.26
CA ARG A 38 -7.10 -2.11 2.82
C ARG A 38 -5.90 -2.22 1.89
N ASN A 39 -4.70 -1.89 2.36
CA ASN A 39 -3.45 -2.02 1.61
C ASN A 39 -2.26 -2.22 2.55
N ILE A 40 -1.12 -2.62 1.97
CA ILE A 40 0.16 -2.86 2.66
C ILE A 40 1.27 -2.15 1.88
N GLU A 41 2.14 -1.44 2.58
CA GLU A 41 3.31 -0.70 2.04
C GLU A 41 4.38 -0.56 3.14
N MET A 42 5.36 0.34 3.01
CA MET A 42 6.58 0.33 3.84
C MET A 42 7.02 1.69 4.39
N GLU A 43 6.28 2.78 4.14
CA GLU A 43 6.74 4.14 4.45
C GLU A 43 5.74 4.93 5.32
N SER A 44 4.46 4.59 5.30
CA SER A 44 3.38 5.44 5.83
C SER A 44 3.47 5.70 7.33
N SER A 45 3.98 4.74 8.11
CA SER A 45 4.03 4.86 9.57
C SER A 45 4.95 5.99 10.03
N VAL A 46 6.21 6.00 9.56
CA VAL A 46 7.19 7.02 9.91
C VAL A 46 6.82 8.37 9.29
N PHE A 47 6.32 8.38 8.05
CA PHE A 47 5.84 9.59 7.39
C PHE A 47 4.73 10.27 8.21
N ALA A 48 3.70 9.52 8.61
CA ALA A 48 2.60 10.06 9.39
C ALA A 48 3.06 10.57 10.77
N ALA A 49 3.92 9.80 11.46
CA ALA A 49 4.45 10.17 12.76
C ALA A 49 5.26 11.48 12.70
N MET A 50 6.20 11.59 11.75
CA MET A 50 7.04 12.78 11.59
C MET A 50 6.21 14.02 11.23
N CYS A 51 5.27 13.90 10.29
CA CYS A 51 4.40 15.03 9.93
C CYS A 51 3.55 15.50 11.12
N ASN A 52 3.01 14.57 11.89
CA ASN A 52 2.20 14.91 13.06
C ASN A 52 3.01 15.66 14.13
N ILE A 53 4.23 15.19 14.45
CA ILE A 53 5.12 15.84 15.43
C ILE A 53 5.49 17.27 14.98
N CYS A 54 5.68 17.48 13.68
CA CYS A 54 5.99 18.80 13.12
C CYS A 54 4.76 19.71 12.90
N GLY A 55 3.54 19.27 13.24
CA GLY A 55 2.33 20.05 13.04
C GLY A 55 1.91 20.21 11.57
N LEU A 56 2.34 19.29 10.69
CA LEU A 56 2.03 19.32 9.26
C LEU A 56 0.78 18.49 8.95
N ARG A 57 -0.14 19.06 8.16
CA ARG A 57 -1.24 18.29 7.56
C ARG A 57 -0.66 17.40 6.46
N ALA A 58 -0.77 16.09 6.63
CA ALA A 58 -0.23 15.10 5.71
C ALA A 58 -1.29 14.07 5.29
N ALA A 59 -1.06 13.44 4.14
CA ALA A 59 -1.87 12.35 3.61
C ALA A 59 -1.00 11.38 2.82
N VAL A 60 -1.38 10.10 2.82
CA VAL A 60 -0.75 9.05 2.02
C VAL A 60 -1.76 8.58 0.99
N VAL A 61 -1.38 8.58 -0.29
CA VAL A 61 -2.22 8.16 -1.41
C VAL A 61 -1.48 7.09 -2.20
N CYS A 62 -1.91 5.84 -2.03
CA CYS A 62 -1.32 4.69 -2.73
C CYS A 62 -2.27 4.14 -3.78
N VAL A 63 -1.72 3.45 -4.77
CA VAL A 63 -2.46 2.54 -5.65
C VAL A 63 -2.13 1.10 -5.26
N THR A 64 -3.10 0.21 -5.33
CA THR A 64 -2.89 -1.24 -5.15
C THR A 64 -2.52 -1.88 -6.48
N LEU A 65 -1.41 -2.61 -6.53
CA LEU A 65 -0.94 -3.29 -7.75
C LEU A 65 -1.47 -4.72 -7.90
N LEU A 66 -2.01 -5.30 -6.82
CA LEU A 66 -2.60 -6.63 -6.78
C LEU A 66 -3.48 -6.79 -5.54
N ASN A 67 -4.33 -7.82 -5.55
CA ASN A 67 -5.06 -8.27 -4.36
C ASN A 67 -4.28 -9.39 -3.66
N ARG A 68 -3.78 -9.13 -2.44
CA ARG A 68 -2.99 -10.12 -1.68
C ARG A 68 -3.80 -11.34 -1.21
N LEU A 69 -5.13 -11.27 -1.25
CA LEU A 69 -6.01 -12.41 -0.99
C LEU A 69 -6.11 -13.36 -2.20
N GLU A 70 -5.61 -12.95 -3.37
CA GLU A 70 -5.64 -13.74 -4.60
C GLU A 70 -4.25 -14.24 -5.02
N GLY A 71 -3.17 -13.67 -4.46
CA GLY A 71 -1.82 -14.10 -4.76
C GLY A 71 -0.75 -13.12 -4.29
N ASP A 72 0.51 -13.50 -4.50
CA ASP A 72 1.65 -12.64 -4.18
C ASP A 72 2.23 -11.99 -5.45
N GLN A 73 2.39 -12.71 -6.54
CA GLN A 73 3.02 -12.19 -7.75
C GLN A 73 2.13 -11.21 -8.52
N ILE A 74 2.74 -10.16 -9.06
CA ILE A 74 2.06 -9.22 -9.96
C ILE A 74 2.01 -9.86 -11.35
N SER A 75 0.82 -10.17 -11.83
CA SER A 75 0.58 -10.80 -13.15
C SER A 75 0.08 -9.82 -14.21
N SER A 76 -0.24 -8.57 -13.84
CA SER A 76 -0.70 -7.54 -14.78
C SER A 76 0.41 -7.15 -15.76
N SER A 77 0.05 -6.81 -17.00
CA SER A 77 1.02 -6.38 -18.01
C SER A 77 1.69 -5.06 -17.64
N HIS A 78 2.85 -4.80 -18.25
CA HIS A 78 3.61 -3.56 -18.05
C HIS A 78 2.75 -2.31 -18.29
N ASP A 79 2.02 -2.24 -19.41
CA ASP A 79 1.20 -1.09 -19.76
C ASP A 79 0.09 -0.83 -18.73
N VAL A 80 -0.51 -1.90 -18.18
CA VAL A 80 -1.52 -1.80 -17.12
C VAL A 80 -0.90 -1.26 -15.83
N LEU A 81 0.29 -1.75 -15.45
CA LEU A 81 0.98 -1.27 -14.25
C LEU A 81 1.42 0.19 -14.37
N VAL A 82 1.87 0.61 -15.56
CA VAL A 82 2.19 2.01 -15.86
C VAL A 82 0.95 2.89 -15.67
N GLU A 83 -0.23 2.45 -16.14
CA GLU A 83 -1.47 3.17 -15.91
C GLU A 83 -1.80 3.27 -14.41
N TYR A 84 -1.70 2.16 -13.66
CA TYR A 84 -1.99 2.12 -12.22
C TYR A 84 -1.13 3.14 -11.46
N GLN A 85 0.17 3.17 -11.76
CA GLN A 85 1.13 4.09 -11.11
C GLN A 85 0.82 5.57 -11.35
N GLN A 86 0.10 5.91 -12.42
CA GLN A 86 -0.34 7.29 -12.68
C GLN A 86 -1.55 7.71 -11.84
N ARG A 87 -2.35 6.76 -11.30
CA ARG A 87 -3.62 7.08 -10.63
C ARG A 87 -3.44 7.97 -9.39
N PRO A 88 -2.48 7.71 -8.47
CA PRO A 88 -2.23 8.61 -7.33
C PRO A 88 -1.82 10.00 -7.78
N GLN A 89 -0.98 10.09 -8.82
CA GLN A 89 -0.48 11.36 -9.35
C GLN A 89 -1.61 12.20 -9.96
N LYS A 90 -2.50 11.56 -10.73
CA LYS A 90 -3.70 12.21 -11.29
C LYS A 90 -4.63 12.74 -10.20
N LEU A 91 -4.88 11.95 -9.16
CA LEU A 91 -5.73 12.34 -8.03
C LEU A 91 -5.14 13.53 -7.27
N VAL A 92 -3.86 13.44 -6.88
CA VAL A 92 -3.17 14.51 -6.15
C VAL A 92 -3.04 15.77 -7.01
N GLY A 93 -2.71 15.64 -8.29
CA GLY A 93 -2.66 16.77 -9.23
C GLY A 93 -4.01 17.47 -9.37
N TYR A 94 -5.11 16.72 -9.43
CA TYR A 94 -6.46 17.28 -9.43
C TYR A 94 -6.79 18.02 -8.13
N PHE A 95 -6.46 17.43 -6.98
CA PHE A 95 -6.64 18.06 -5.67
C PHE A 95 -5.88 19.40 -5.58
N ILE A 96 -4.61 19.42 -5.99
CA ILE A 96 -3.78 20.64 -6.02
C ILE A 96 -4.42 21.69 -6.92
N LYS A 97 -4.81 21.34 -8.15
CA LYS A 97 -5.50 22.26 -9.08
C LYS A 97 -6.73 22.88 -8.43
N LYS A 98 -7.58 22.09 -7.78
CA LYS A 98 -8.79 22.57 -7.09
C LYS A 98 -8.48 23.48 -5.91
N CYS A 99 -7.38 23.26 -5.20
CA CYS A 99 -6.97 24.15 -4.10
C CYS A 99 -6.47 25.50 -4.63
N LEU A 100 -5.72 25.51 -5.73
CA LEU A 100 -5.18 26.73 -6.33
C LEU A 100 -6.22 27.55 -7.11
N SER A 101 -7.23 26.90 -7.71
CA SER A 101 -8.31 27.58 -8.45
C SER A 101 -9.40 28.19 -7.54
N LYS A 102 -9.28 28.09 -6.22
CA LYS A 102 -10.21 28.74 -5.26
C LYS A 102 -9.76 30.14 -4.85
N VAL A 103 -8.65 30.62 -5.43
CA VAL A 103 -8.15 32.00 -5.28
C VAL A 103 -8.83 32.88 -6.32
#